data_AF-A0AAD5Z623-F1
#
_entry.id   AF-A0AAD5Z623-F1
#
_cell.length_a   1.000
_cell.length_b   1.000
_cell.length_c   1.000
_cell.angle_alpha   90.00
_cell.angle_beta   90.00
_cell.angle_gamma   90.00
#
_symmetry.space_group_name_H-M   'P 1'
#
loop_
_entity.id
_entity.type
_entity.pdbx_description
1 polymer ?
#
loop_
_entity_poly.entity_id
_entity_poly.type
_entity_poly.pdbx_seq_one_letter_code
_entity_poly.pdbx_strand_id
1 'polypeptide(L)'
;MPLRFFSLLSISKTLSRRIAYIAAAMETLETLVAHIQALTKPEDLSQLHSLLKQSDEALRSQAPHLAPLLAQLDPSKHSLGYLYLLDTYLSSSISREQVGAFLPSIAEFLNTCSAYQIRLASDKFISVCRCFKDQVMRQQTAIQGITPLRSAVQKLQNSPEQLTTLHSDFLLLCLLAKCYKASLSVLENDIFEAENPKDLFLFYYYGGMIYIGLKRFSKALECLHNVFTSPMASLNAIAIEAYKKYILVSLIHSGQVPPFPKYTSATAQRNLKNYAQAYLELTTVYATGKHSEIEACIQQHIEKFQSDNNLGLVKQVLSSLSKRNIQRLTQTYLTLSLQDISNSVQLNGSKEAELHVLHMIQDGEIHATINQKDGMVVFHEDPEEYKTCDMVNQIDLSIQRLMTLSKKLTAIDEHISCDPAYLTKVRFFTFIYTQAMDILYWIQWLQICSVLKLGESERDTS
;
A
#
# COMPACT_ATOMS: atom_id res chain seq x y z
N MET A 1 42.14 -12.64 62.28
CA MET A 1 41.31 -13.70 61.65
C MET A 1 39.82 -13.36 61.39
N PRO A 2 39.31 -12.10 61.35
CA PRO A 2 37.88 -11.86 61.06
C PRO A 2 37.56 -11.47 59.60
N LEU A 3 38.54 -11.02 58.81
CA LEU A 3 38.31 -10.46 57.47
C LEU A 3 38.04 -11.51 56.37
N ARG A 4 38.45 -12.77 56.54
CA ARG A 4 38.17 -13.85 55.56
C ARG A 4 36.76 -14.45 55.71
N PHE A 5 36.11 -14.29 56.86
CA PHE A 5 34.77 -14.83 57.09
C PHE A 5 33.67 -13.97 56.44
N PHE A 6 33.85 -12.64 56.42
CA PHE A 6 32.88 -11.72 55.80
C PHE A 6 32.86 -11.81 54.27
N SER A 7 34.01 -12.06 53.62
CA SER A 7 34.05 -12.23 52.16
C SER A 7 33.39 -13.54 51.72
N LEU A 8 33.62 -14.64 52.43
CA LEU A 8 32.98 -15.93 52.16
C LEU A 8 31.47 -15.91 52.40
N LEU A 9 30.98 -15.19 53.42
CA LEU A 9 29.54 -15.02 53.66
C LEU A 9 28.86 -14.15 52.59
N SER A 10 29.55 -13.13 52.09
CA SER A 10 29.06 -12.25 51.02
C SER A 10 29.01 -12.98 49.67
N ILE A 11 30.05 -13.77 49.37
CA ILE A 11 30.12 -14.63 48.18
C ILE A 11 29.06 -15.75 48.26
N SER A 12 28.85 -16.36 49.44
CA SER A 12 27.80 -17.36 49.66
C SER A 12 26.39 -16.79 49.48
N LYS A 13 26.11 -15.57 49.99
CA LYS A 13 24.81 -14.91 49.81
C LYS A 13 24.56 -14.43 48.36
N THR A 14 25.59 -14.01 47.64
CA THR A 14 25.47 -13.64 46.21
C THR A 14 25.38 -14.87 45.30
N LEU A 15 26.08 -15.95 45.63
CA LEU A 15 25.96 -17.24 44.95
C LEU A 15 24.60 -17.89 45.24
N SER A 16 24.11 -17.84 46.48
CA SER A 16 22.78 -18.33 46.86
C SER A 16 21.66 -17.47 46.26
N ARG A 17 21.83 -16.14 46.12
CA ARG A 17 20.90 -15.30 45.35
C ARG A 17 20.95 -15.56 43.85
N ARG A 18 22.13 -15.84 43.27
CA ARG A 18 22.25 -16.26 41.87
C ARG A 18 21.68 -17.65 41.64
N ILE A 19 21.89 -18.59 42.54
CA ILE A 19 21.30 -19.94 42.50
C ILE A 19 19.79 -19.87 42.75
N ALA A 20 19.29 -18.99 43.61
CA ALA A 20 17.86 -18.75 43.81
C ALA A 20 17.22 -18.00 42.63
N TYR A 21 17.95 -17.10 41.96
CA TYR A 21 17.52 -16.46 40.72
C TYR A 21 17.52 -17.45 39.55
N ILE A 22 18.52 -18.34 39.47
CA ILE A 22 18.58 -19.43 38.49
C ILE A 22 17.51 -20.50 38.80
N ALA A 23 17.22 -20.78 40.08
CA ALA A 23 16.18 -21.73 40.50
C ALA A 23 14.76 -21.15 40.37
N ALA A 24 14.57 -19.83 40.51
CA ALA A 24 13.33 -19.14 40.18
C ALA A 24 13.15 -18.96 38.65
N ALA A 25 14.25 -18.93 37.89
CA ALA A 25 14.26 -18.98 36.42
C ALA A 25 14.12 -20.42 35.85
N MET A 26 13.97 -21.42 36.72
CA MET A 26 13.63 -22.79 36.37
C MET A 26 12.15 -23.08 36.68
N GLU A 27 11.24 -22.30 36.10
CA GLU A 27 10.03 -22.96 35.58
C GLU A 27 10.56 -23.99 34.58
N THR A 28 10.45 -25.28 34.92
CA THR A 28 10.79 -26.32 33.96
C THR A 28 10.02 -26.02 32.67
N LEU A 29 10.68 -26.12 31.53
CA LEU A 29 10.08 -25.81 30.23
C LEU A 29 8.76 -26.60 30.03
N GLU A 30 8.66 -27.78 30.65
CA GLU A 30 7.46 -28.61 30.80
C GLU A 30 6.35 -27.97 31.64
N THR A 31 6.66 -27.34 32.79
CA THR A 31 5.68 -26.55 33.55
C THR A 31 5.14 -25.37 32.74
N LEU A 32 5.98 -24.70 31.94
CA LEU A 32 5.51 -23.61 31.08
C LEU A 32 4.56 -24.12 29.99
N VAL A 33 4.84 -25.28 29.39
CA VAL A 33 3.91 -25.95 28.46
C VAL A 33 2.60 -26.34 29.14
N ALA A 34 2.66 -26.87 30.36
CA ALA A 34 1.47 -27.18 31.14
C ALA A 34 0.62 -25.94 31.45
N HIS A 35 1.25 -24.80 31.77
CA HIS A 35 0.56 -23.52 31.95
C HIS A 35 -0.07 -23.02 30.65
N ILE A 36 0.60 -23.16 29.50
CA ILE A 36 0.04 -22.80 28.18
C ILE A 36 -1.21 -23.66 27.88
N GLN A 37 -1.15 -24.96 28.16
CA GLN A 37 -2.27 -25.90 27.95
C GLN A 37 -3.42 -25.67 28.94
N ALA A 38 -3.14 -25.20 30.16
CA ALA A 38 -4.15 -24.91 31.16
C ALA A 38 -4.87 -23.57 30.90
N LEU A 39 -4.13 -22.53 30.50
CA LEU A 39 -4.61 -21.16 30.35
C LEU A 39 -5.04 -20.84 28.91
N THR A 40 -5.84 -21.72 28.31
CA THR A 40 -6.29 -21.59 26.91
C THR A 40 -7.58 -20.78 26.76
N LYS A 41 -8.31 -20.53 27.86
CA LYS A 41 -9.59 -19.81 27.85
C LYS A 41 -9.37 -18.31 27.69
N PRO A 42 -10.31 -17.58 27.05
CA PRO A 42 -10.15 -16.16 26.75
C PRO A 42 -9.95 -15.27 27.99
N GLU A 43 -10.56 -15.64 29.12
CA GLU A 43 -10.44 -14.93 30.40
C GLU A 43 -9.01 -15.00 30.97
N ASP A 44 -8.33 -16.14 30.74
CA ASP A 44 -7.00 -16.44 31.26
C ASP A 44 -5.86 -15.95 30.34
N LEU A 45 -6.18 -15.55 29.10
CA LEU A 45 -5.18 -15.17 28.10
C LEU A 45 -4.37 -13.92 28.50
N SER A 46 -4.95 -13.02 29.28
CA SER A 46 -4.24 -11.85 29.81
C SER A 46 -3.15 -12.26 30.81
N GLN A 47 -3.46 -13.23 31.68
CA GLN A 47 -2.54 -13.80 32.64
C GLN A 47 -1.44 -14.58 31.92
N LEU A 48 -1.81 -15.42 30.95
CA LEU A 48 -0.86 -16.16 30.12
C LEU A 48 0.11 -15.21 29.39
N HIS A 49 -0.39 -14.12 28.80
CA HIS A 49 0.44 -13.12 28.13
C HIS A 49 1.47 -12.49 29.09
N SER A 50 1.04 -12.18 30.32
CA SER A 50 1.93 -11.61 31.33
C SER A 50 3.04 -12.59 31.76
N LEU A 51 2.70 -13.86 31.95
CA LEU A 51 3.65 -14.93 32.27
C LEU A 51 4.66 -15.14 31.14
N LEU A 52 4.17 -15.24 29.90
CA LEU A 52 5.02 -15.40 28.72
C LEU A 52 5.98 -14.22 28.55
N LYS A 53 5.53 -12.99 28.78
CA LYS A 53 6.41 -11.80 28.79
C LYS A 53 7.50 -11.87 29.84
N GLN A 54 7.19 -12.32 31.05
CA GLN A 54 8.18 -12.46 32.14
C GLN A 54 9.18 -13.58 31.84
N SER A 55 8.74 -14.66 31.19
CA SER A 55 9.58 -15.81 30.82
C SER A 55 10.41 -15.61 29.55
N ASP A 56 10.22 -14.51 28.78
CA ASP A 56 10.79 -14.34 27.43
C ASP A 56 12.33 -14.41 27.43
N GLU A 57 13.00 -13.88 28.46
CA GLU A 57 14.47 -13.99 28.59
C GLU A 57 14.93 -15.42 28.90
N ALA A 58 14.19 -16.14 29.76
CA ALA A 58 14.49 -17.53 30.09
C ALA A 58 14.32 -18.44 28.86
N LEU A 59 13.26 -18.23 28.08
CA LEU A 59 13.00 -18.96 26.83
C LEU A 59 14.14 -18.79 25.82
N ARG A 60 14.68 -17.58 25.67
CA ARG A 60 15.82 -17.33 24.76
C ARG A 60 17.07 -18.12 25.18
N SER A 61 17.30 -18.31 26.48
CA SER A 61 18.46 -19.07 26.97
C SER A 61 18.36 -20.58 26.68
N GLN A 62 17.15 -21.11 26.46
CA GLN A 62 16.87 -22.53 26.22
C GLN A 62 16.37 -22.82 24.79
N ALA A 63 16.55 -21.87 23.88
CA ALA A 63 16.04 -21.92 22.52
C ALA A 63 16.27 -23.23 21.72
N PRO A 64 17.43 -23.92 21.78
CA PRO A 64 17.63 -25.16 21.00
C PRO A 64 16.72 -26.32 21.47
N HIS A 65 16.16 -26.26 22.68
CA HIS A 65 15.29 -27.30 23.23
C HIS A 65 13.79 -27.02 22.99
N LEU A 66 13.43 -25.94 22.29
CA LEU A 66 12.03 -25.55 22.10
C LEU A 66 11.31 -26.34 21.00
N ALA A 67 12.03 -26.86 19.99
CA ALA A 67 11.41 -27.54 18.84
C ALA A 67 10.53 -28.75 19.22
N PRO A 68 10.96 -29.67 20.13
CA PRO A 68 10.12 -30.78 20.56
C PRO A 68 8.86 -30.34 21.32
N LEU A 69 8.88 -29.18 21.97
CA LEU A 69 7.73 -28.67 22.73
C LEU A 69 6.67 -28.05 21.84
N LEU A 70 7.07 -27.48 20.71
CA LEU A 70 6.11 -27.02 19.70
C LEU A 70 5.25 -28.19 19.20
N ALA A 71 5.78 -29.41 19.15
CA ALA A 71 5.00 -30.60 18.77
C ALA A 71 3.95 -31.02 19.81
N GLN A 72 4.06 -30.57 21.07
CA GLN A 72 3.10 -30.86 22.14
C GLN A 72 1.94 -29.84 22.20
N LEU A 73 2.04 -28.76 21.42
CA LEU A 73 1.08 -27.66 21.42
C LEU A 73 0.28 -27.64 20.12
N ASP A 74 -1.04 -27.62 20.24
CA ASP A 74 -1.95 -27.35 19.12
C ASP A 74 -1.81 -25.88 18.64
N PRO A 75 -1.41 -25.64 17.37
CA PRO A 75 -1.28 -24.30 16.78
C PRO A 75 -2.54 -23.44 16.84
N SER A 76 -3.73 -24.06 16.80
CA SER A 76 -5.03 -23.38 16.75
C SER A 76 -5.53 -22.98 18.13
N LYS A 77 -5.30 -23.83 19.14
CA LYS A 77 -5.76 -23.62 20.53
C LYS A 77 -4.76 -22.83 21.34
N HIS A 78 -3.47 -23.16 21.23
CA HIS A 78 -2.40 -22.59 22.04
C HIS A 78 -1.59 -21.53 21.29
N SER A 79 -2.23 -20.80 20.37
CA SER A 79 -1.55 -19.91 19.43
C SER A 79 -0.63 -18.87 20.08
N LEU A 80 -1.01 -18.31 21.23
CA LEU A 80 -0.20 -17.31 21.95
C LEU A 80 1.09 -17.93 22.49
N GLY A 81 0.99 -19.05 23.20
CA GLY A 81 2.17 -19.77 23.71
C GLY A 81 3.05 -20.29 22.58
N TYR A 82 2.43 -20.90 21.56
CA TYR A 82 3.13 -21.36 20.36
C TYR A 82 3.88 -20.22 19.67
N LEU A 83 3.28 -19.02 19.58
CA LEU A 83 3.92 -17.84 19.00
C LEU A 83 5.18 -17.41 19.76
N TYR A 84 5.14 -17.38 21.10
CA TYR A 84 6.30 -17.00 21.91
C TYR A 84 7.44 -18.01 21.76
N LEU A 85 7.13 -19.31 21.80
CA LEU A 85 8.12 -20.36 21.60
C LEU A 85 8.68 -20.33 20.17
N LEU A 86 7.84 -20.07 19.17
CA LEU A 86 8.28 -20.01 17.79
C LEU A 86 9.14 -18.78 17.51
N ASP A 87 8.74 -17.59 17.98
CA ASP A 87 9.51 -16.35 17.85
C ASP A 87 10.89 -16.48 18.52
N THR A 88 10.95 -17.05 19.72
CA THR A 88 12.22 -17.27 20.44
C THR A 88 13.09 -18.33 19.77
N TYR A 89 12.50 -19.41 19.27
CA TYR A 89 13.20 -20.40 18.46
C TYR A 89 13.82 -19.75 17.21
N LEU A 90 13.02 -19.02 16.42
CA LEU A 90 13.47 -18.37 15.19
C LEU A 90 14.46 -17.23 15.41
N SER A 91 14.40 -16.56 16.56
CA SER A 91 15.32 -15.46 16.91
C SER A 91 16.66 -15.95 17.45
N SER A 92 16.78 -17.22 17.82
CA SER A 92 18.01 -17.79 18.36
C SER A 92 19.00 -18.18 17.26
N SER A 93 20.27 -18.39 17.62
CA SER A 93 21.36 -18.73 16.69
C SER A 93 21.29 -20.18 16.18
N ILE A 94 20.17 -20.54 15.56
CA ILE A 94 19.90 -21.85 14.95
C ILE A 94 20.53 -21.89 13.56
N SER A 95 20.99 -23.06 13.14
CA SER A 95 21.51 -23.21 11.78
C SER A 95 20.38 -22.95 10.78
N ARG A 96 20.72 -22.27 9.68
CA ARG A 96 19.74 -21.85 8.66
C ARG A 96 19.01 -23.04 8.03
N GLU A 97 19.65 -24.20 8.00
CA GLU A 97 19.10 -25.47 7.51
C GLU A 97 18.00 -26.02 8.42
N GLN A 98 18.18 -25.91 9.74
CA GLN A 98 17.17 -26.34 10.72
C GLN A 98 15.91 -25.48 10.65
N VAL A 99 16.06 -24.16 10.44
CA VAL A 99 14.90 -23.27 10.20
C VAL A 99 14.19 -23.64 8.89
N GLY A 100 14.95 -23.98 7.85
CA GLY A 100 14.42 -24.46 6.58
C GLY A 100 13.58 -25.74 6.73
N ALA A 101 14.04 -26.69 7.54
CA ALA A 101 13.30 -27.93 7.83
C ALA A 101 12.01 -27.68 8.61
N PHE A 102 11.96 -26.61 9.41
CA PHE A 102 10.78 -26.24 10.21
C PHE A 102 9.75 -25.39 9.44
N LEU A 103 10.02 -25.00 8.18
CA LEU A 103 9.12 -24.18 7.37
C LEU A 103 7.69 -24.73 7.23
N PRO A 104 7.46 -26.04 7.03
CA PRO A 104 6.09 -26.58 6.96
C PRO A 104 5.30 -26.32 8.24
N SER A 105 5.93 -26.48 9.40
CA SER A 105 5.30 -26.25 10.71
C SER A 105 4.98 -24.76 10.94
N ILE A 106 5.82 -23.86 10.42
CA ILE A 106 5.53 -22.42 10.45
C ILE A 106 4.35 -22.09 9.54
N ALA A 107 4.35 -22.63 8.32
CA ALA A 107 3.26 -22.44 7.37
C ALA A 107 1.93 -22.97 7.91
N GLU A 108 1.94 -24.14 8.55
CA GLU A 108 0.78 -24.71 9.24
C GLU A 108 0.27 -23.77 10.34
N PHE A 109 1.16 -23.28 11.20
CA PHE A 109 0.80 -22.32 12.25
C PHE A 109 0.15 -21.05 11.69
N LEU A 110 0.72 -20.43 10.66
CA LEU A 110 0.14 -19.21 10.04
C LEU A 110 -1.26 -19.48 9.46
N ASN A 111 -1.50 -20.68 8.93
CA ASN A 111 -2.80 -21.09 8.39
C ASN A 111 -3.84 -21.42 9.48
N THR A 112 -3.43 -21.96 10.63
CA THR A 112 -4.37 -22.50 11.65
C THR A 112 -4.50 -21.66 12.92
N CYS A 113 -3.56 -20.75 13.21
CA CYS A 113 -3.55 -19.96 14.44
C CYS A 113 -4.82 -19.11 14.66
N SER A 114 -5.15 -18.85 15.93
CA SER A 114 -6.26 -17.99 16.33
C SER A 114 -5.92 -16.51 16.17
N ALA A 115 -6.77 -15.78 15.42
CA ALA A 115 -6.63 -14.34 15.19
C ALA A 115 -6.64 -13.52 16.49
N TYR A 116 -7.47 -13.91 17.46
CA TYR A 116 -7.58 -13.20 18.74
C TYR A 116 -6.27 -13.28 19.54
N GLN A 117 -5.69 -14.49 19.63
CA GLN A 117 -4.48 -14.73 20.42
C GLN A 117 -3.24 -14.06 19.82
N ILE A 118 -3.07 -14.13 18.50
CA ILE A 118 -1.90 -13.51 17.85
C ILE A 118 -1.90 -11.98 17.95
N ARG A 119 -3.08 -11.35 18.04
CA ARG A 119 -3.19 -9.89 18.16
C ARG A 119 -2.75 -9.37 19.53
N LEU A 120 -2.76 -10.21 20.57
CA LEU A 120 -2.20 -9.86 21.89
C LEU A 120 -0.67 -9.63 21.83
N ALA A 121 0.00 -10.24 20.85
CA ALA A 121 1.43 -10.17 20.63
C ALA A 121 1.78 -9.95 19.14
N SER A 122 1.15 -8.94 18.52
CA SER A 122 1.29 -8.62 17.09
C SER A 122 2.76 -8.46 16.64
N ASP A 123 3.61 -7.82 17.44
CA ASP A 123 5.03 -7.63 17.12
C ASP A 123 5.79 -8.95 16.92
N LYS A 124 5.55 -9.93 17.80
CA LYS A 124 6.13 -11.27 17.69
C LYS A 124 5.58 -12.01 16.48
N PHE A 125 4.28 -11.86 16.20
CA PHE A 125 3.66 -12.47 15.02
C PHE A 125 4.25 -11.91 13.71
N ILE A 126 4.48 -10.60 13.64
CA ILE A 126 5.13 -9.95 12.50
C ILE A 126 6.57 -10.44 12.35
N SER A 127 7.32 -10.59 13.45
CA SER A 127 8.68 -11.15 13.47
C SER A 127 8.72 -12.55 12.85
N VAL A 128 7.85 -13.46 13.30
CA VAL A 128 7.72 -14.82 12.75
C VAL A 128 7.39 -14.81 11.25
N CYS A 129 6.41 -13.98 10.84
CA CYS A 129 6.02 -13.88 9.43
C CYS A 129 7.16 -13.37 8.54
N ARG A 130 7.95 -12.40 9.01
CA ARG A 130 9.12 -11.89 8.29
C ARG A 130 10.23 -12.93 8.18
N CYS A 131 10.50 -13.65 9.27
CA CYS A 131 11.46 -14.76 9.24
C CYS A 131 11.02 -15.84 8.23
N PHE A 132 9.75 -16.23 8.26
CA PHE A 132 9.16 -17.16 7.30
C PHE A 132 9.33 -16.69 5.86
N LYS A 133 8.94 -15.44 5.55
CA LYS A 133 9.12 -14.82 4.23
C LYS A 133 10.58 -14.89 3.78
N ASP A 134 11.51 -14.46 4.63
CA ASP A 134 12.93 -14.41 4.29
C ASP A 134 13.49 -15.81 3.96
N GLN A 135 13.05 -16.84 4.69
CA GLN A 135 13.46 -18.21 4.44
C GLN A 135 12.91 -18.77 3.12
N VAL A 136 11.62 -18.53 2.85
CA VAL A 136 11.00 -18.92 1.57
C VAL A 136 11.66 -18.19 0.39
N MET A 137 12.04 -16.92 0.56
CA MET A 137 12.79 -16.16 -0.44
C MET A 137 14.18 -16.75 -0.69
N ARG A 138 14.90 -17.16 0.36
CA ARG A 138 16.23 -17.78 0.24
C ARG A 138 16.18 -19.13 -0.46
N GLN A 139 15.17 -19.94 -0.19
CA GLN A 139 14.97 -21.25 -0.84
C GLN A 139 14.43 -21.13 -2.28
N GLN A 140 14.17 -19.90 -2.76
CA GLN A 140 13.57 -19.63 -4.07
C GLN A 140 12.18 -20.26 -4.27
N THR A 141 11.48 -20.59 -3.19
CA THR A 141 10.15 -21.22 -3.19
C THR A 141 9.04 -20.21 -2.84
N ALA A 142 9.16 -18.95 -3.29
CA ALA A 142 8.26 -17.82 -2.99
C ALA A 142 6.75 -18.17 -3.05
N ILE A 143 6.36 -19.05 -3.96
CA ILE A 143 4.97 -19.52 -4.11
C ILE A 143 4.41 -20.21 -2.86
N GLN A 144 5.23 -20.94 -2.11
CA GLN A 144 4.80 -21.63 -0.89
C GLN A 144 4.44 -20.65 0.23
N GLY A 145 5.02 -19.45 0.21
CA GLY A 145 4.76 -18.43 1.22
C GLY A 145 3.49 -17.61 1.00
N ILE A 146 2.87 -17.68 -0.19
CA ILE A 146 1.70 -16.87 -0.56
C ILE A 146 0.49 -17.19 0.33
N THR A 147 0.11 -18.47 0.41
CA THR A 147 -1.08 -18.87 1.17
C THR A 147 -0.93 -18.61 2.67
N PRO A 148 0.18 -19.00 3.33
CA PRO A 148 0.41 -18.71 4.75
C PRO A 148 0.45 -17.21 5.06
N LEU A 149 1.14 -16.38 4.25
CA LEU A 149 1.17 -14.93 4.50
C LEU A 149 -0.19 -14.27 4.25
N ARG A 150 -0.97 -14.73 3.26
CA ARG A 150 -2.33 -14.23 3.07
C ARG A 150 -3.20 -14.49 4.29
N SER A 151 -3.15 -15.70 4.85
CA SER A 151 -3.84 -16.05 6.10
C SER A 151 -3.35 -15.16 7.25
N ALA A 152 -2.04 -14.95 7.36
CA ALA A 152 -1.46 -14.09 8.39
C ALA A 152 -1.95 -12.63 8.30
N VAL A 153 -2.02 -12.06 7.09
CA VAL A 153 -2.55 -10.71 6.86
C VAL A 153 -4.00 -10.60 7.35
N GLN A 154 -4.87 -11.53 6.92
CA GLN A 154 -6.29 -11.53 7.29
C GLN A 154 -6.50 -11.69 8.81
N LYS A 155 -5.68 -12.52 9.46
CA LYS A 155 -5.79 -12.75 10.91
C LYS A 155 -5.25 -11.59 11.73
N LEU A 156 -4.25 -10.87 11.23
CA LEU A 156 -3.66 -9.71 11.93
C LEU A 156 -4.55 -8.46 11.84
N GLN A 157 -5.27 -8.26 10.74
CA GLN A 157 -6.13 -7.10 10.49
C GLN A 157 -7.32 -6.99 11.45
N ASN A 158 -7.52 -5.85 12.11
CA ASN A 158 -8.74 -5.60 12.89
C ASN A 158 -9.98 -5.41 12.03
N SER A 159 -9.80 -4.74 10.90
CA SER A 159 -10.79 -4.56 9.85
C SER A 159 -10.13 -4.81 8.49
N PRO A 160 -10.88 -5.18 7.44
CA PRO A 160 -10.34 -5.31 6.08
C PRO A 160 -9.80 -3.97 5.52
N GLU A 161 -10.11 -2.87 6.20
CA GLU A 161 -9.78 -1.50 5.82
C GLU A 161 -8.43 -1.02 6.39
N GLN A 162 -7.85 -1.80 7.31
CA GLN A 162 -6.58 -1.49 7.96
C GLN A 162 -5.40 -2.07 7.18
N LEU A 163 -4.44 -1.21 6.86
CA LEU A 163 -3.15 -1.64 6.32
C LEU A 163 -2.24 -2.15 7.44
N THR A 164 -1.90 -3.42 7.38
CA THR A 164 -0.87 -4.02 8.25
C THR A 164 0.48 -4.07 7.56
N THR A 165 1.55 -4.10 8.35
CA THR A 165 2.95 -4.23 7.88
C THR A 165 3.15 -5.41 6.92
N LEU A 166 2.42 -6.52 7.14
CA LEU A 166 2.51 -7.77 6.39
C LEU A 166 1.94 -7.69 4.97
N HIS A 167 1.13 -6.66 4.64
CA HIS A 167 0.59 -6.50 3.29
C HIS A 167 1.71 -6.33 2.26
N SER A 168 2.69 -5.48 2.57
CA SER A 168 3.83 -5.23 1.69
C SER A 168 4.67 -6.48 1.47
N ASP A 169 4.91 -7.25 2.54
CA ASP A 169 5.62 -8.53 2.54
C ASP A 169 4.89 -9.60 1.68
N PHE A 170 3.56 -9.69 1.82
CA PHE A 170 2.73 -10.59 1.01
C PHE A 170 2.75 -10.22 -0.48
N LEU A 171 2.61 -8.93 -0.82
CA LEU A 171 2.65 -8.48 -2.20
C LEU A 171 4.02 -8.71 -2.84
N LEU A 172 5.11 -8.52 -2.09
CA LEU A 172 6.45 -8.84 -2.53
C LEU A 172 6.60 -10.32 -2.92
N LEU A 173 6.06 -11.25 -2.12
CA LEU A 173 6.07 -12.67 -2.48
C LEU A 173 5.26 -12.94 -3.75
N CYS A 174 4.07 -12.34 -3.89
CA CYS A 174 3.25 -12.49 -5.10
C CYS A 174 3.99 -12.00 -6.34
N LEU A 175 4.72 -10.89 -6.23
CA LEU A 175 5.51 -10.30 -7.32
C LEU A 175 6.67 -11.22 -7.72
N LEU A 176 7.46 -11.70 -6.75
CA LEU A 176 8.60 -12.58 -6.99
C LEU A 176 8.19 -13.95 -7.54
N ALA A 177 7.10 -14.52 -7.02
CA ALA A 177 6.53 -15.76 -7.51
C ALA A 177 5.79 -15.62 -8.86
N LYS A 178 5.64 -14.39 -9.38
CA LYS A 178 4.86 -14.05 -10.57
C LYS A 178 3.39 -14.53 -10.50
N CYS A 179 2.84 -14.64 -9.29
CA CYS A 179 1.47 -15.10 -9.04
C CYS A 179 0.54 -13.92 -8.72
N TYR A 180 0.35 -13.04 -9.69
CA TYR A 180 -0.37 -11.76 -9.51
C TYR A 180 -1.86 -11.91 -9.19
N LYS A 181 -2.49 -13.01 -9.59
CA LYS A 181 -3.92 -13.23 -9.31
C LYS A 181 -4.18 -13.45 -7.81
N ALA A 182 -3.23 -14.03 -7.09
CA ALA A 182 -3.38 -14.31 -5.66
C ALA A 182 -3.49 -13.02 -4.81
N SER A 183 -2.86 -11.93 -5.26
CA SER A 183 -2.88 -10.65 -4.54
C SER A 183 -4.16 -9.84 -4.72
N LEU A 184 -5.01 -10.15 -5.71
CA LEU A 184 -6.24 -9.39 -5.96
C LEU A 184 -7.18 -9.39 -4.75
N SER A 185 -7.25 -10.50 -4.02
CA SER A 185 -8.04 -10.63 -2.79
C SER A 185 -7.67 -9.63 -1.68
N VAL A 186 -6.48 -9.04 -1.75
CA VAL A 186 -5.99 -8.03 -0.81
C VAL A 186 -5.99 -6.64 -1.45
N LEU A 187 -5.61 -6.53 -2.72
CA LEU A 187 -5.52 -5.25 -3.46
C LEU A 187 -6.87 -4.65 -3.86
N GLU A 188 -7.94 -5.45 -3.90
CA GLU A 188 -9.28 -4.97 -4.23
C GLU A 188 -10.08 -4.51 -3.01
N ASN A 189 -9.52 -4.64 -1.79
CA ASN A 189 -10.11 -4.09 -0.58
C ASN A 189 -9.74 -2.60 -0.46
N ASP A 190 -10.71 -1.78 -0.08
CA ASP A 190 -10.49 -0.36 0.15
C ASP A 190 -9.80 -0.15 1.51
N ILE A 191 -8.57 0.36 1.47
CA ILE A 191 -7.75 0.63 2.66
C ILE A 191 -7.86 2.11 3.04
N PHE A 192 -8.20 2.37 4.30
CA PHE A 192 -8.40 3.72 4.83
C PHE A 192 -7.49 4.05 6.01
N GLU A 193 -7.03 3.05 6.74
CA GLU A 193 -6.19 3.24 7.93
C GLU A 193 -4.78 2.71 7.67
N ALA A 194 -3.77 3.56 7.84
CA ALA A 194 -2.37 3.18 7.72
C ALA A 194 -1.54 3.85 8.81
N GLU A 195 -0.85 3.04 9.61
CA GLU A 195 -0.03 3.54 10.72
C GLU A 195 1.39 3.93 10.27
N ASN A 196 1.97 3.15 9.35
CA ASN A 196 3.35 3.32 8.92
C ASN A 196 3.43 3.80 7.46
N PRO A 197 3.98 5.01 7.20
CA PRO A 197 4.14 5.54 5.85
C PRO A 197 4.95 4.64 4.92
N LYS A 198 5.97 3.94 5.43
CA LYS A 198 6.80 3.05 4.62
C LYS A 198 5.99 1.88 4.05
N ASP A 199 5.13 1.29 4.89
CA ASP A 199 4.31 0.16 4.49
C ASP A 199 3.25 0.59 3.47
N LEU A 200 2.71 1.81 3.62
CA LEU A 200 1.82 2.44 2.63
C LEU A 200 2.49 2.59 1.27
N PHE A 201 3.71 3.14 1.23
CA PHE A 201 4.45 3.31 -0.03
C PHE A 201 4.74 1.96 -0.70
N LEU A 202 5.18 0.96 0.07
CA LEU A 202 5.49 -0.37 -0.47
C LEU A 202 4.22 -1.10 -0.93
N PHE A 203 3.12 -1.00 -0.18
CA PHE A 203 1.84 -1.60 -0.55
C PHE A 203 1.38 -1.11 -1.92
N TYR A 204 1.27 0.20 -2.10
CA TYR A 204 0.83 0.78 -3.36
C TYR A 204 1.86 0.62 -4.49
N TYR A 205 3.16 0.67 -4.20
CA TYR A 205 4.19 0.44 -5.22
C TYR A 205 4.13 -0.99 -5.77
N TYR A 206 4.09 -1.99 -4.88
CA TYR A 206 3.97 -3.39 -5.31
C TYR A 206 2.61 -3.68 -5.94
N GLY A 207 1.52 -3.11 -5.41
CA GLY A 207 0.19 -3.17 -6.03
C GLY A 207 0.19 -2.61 -7.45
N GLY A 208 0.84 -1.46 -7.67
CA GLY A 208 1.04 -0.86 -8.99
C GLY A 208 1.79 -1.80 -9.92
N MET A 209 2.91 -2.39 -9.49
CA MET A 209 3.67 -3.36 -10.30
C MET A 209 2.87 -4.61 -10.67
N ILE A 210 2.06 -5.12 -9.73
CA ILE A 210 1.18 -6.27 -9.95
C ILE A 210 0.11 -5.93 -10.98
N TYR A 211 -0.55 -4.77 -10.85
CA TYR A 211 -1.56 -4.32 -11.81
C TYR A 211 -0.96 -4.05 -13.19
N ILE A 212 0.27 -3.53 -13.29
CA ILE A 212 1.02 -3.43 -14.54
C ILE A 212 1.22 -4.83 -15.15
N GLY A 213 1.66 -5.81 -14.35
CA GLY A 213 1.84 -7.19 -14.80
C GLY A 213 0.56 -7.85 -15.29
N LEU A 214 -0.59 -7.45 -14.74
CA LEU A 214 -1.94 -7.87 -15.16
C LEU A 214 -2.52 -7.01 -16.31
N LYS A 215 -1.78 -6.03 -16.83
CA LYS A 215 -2.26 -5.03 -17.82
C LYS A 215 -3.52 -4.25 -17.38
N ARG A 216 -3.79 -4.17 -16.08
CA ARG A 216 -4.86 -3.33 -15.51
C ARG A 216 -4.33 -1.92 -15.25
N PHE A 217 -4.03 -1.19 -16.33
CA PHE A 217 -3.28 0.08 -16.25
C PHE A 217 -3.99 1.18 -15.46
N SER A 218 -5.33 1.27 -15.52
CA SER A 218 -6.10 2.24 -14.73
C SER A 218 -5.87 2.05 -13.21
N LYS A 219 -6.07 0.84 -12.68
CA LYS A 219 -5.79 0.53 -11.26
C LYS A 219 -4.31 0.69 -10.90
N ALA A 220 -3.40 0.39 -11.84
CA ALA A 220 -1.97 0.60 -11.63
C ALA A 220 -1.63 2.08 -11.45
N LEU A 221 -2.24 2.97 -12.25
CA LEU A 221 -2.06 4.41 -12.13
C LEU A 221 -2.56 4.92 -10.79
N GLU A 222 -3.74 4.48 -10.33
CA GLU A 222 -4.27 4.84 -9.00
C GLU A 222 -3.28 4.47 -7.89
N CYS A 223 -2.75 3.24 -7.92
CA CYS A 223 -1.76 2.78 -6.93
C CYS A 223 -0.48 3.64 -6.98
N LEU A 224 0.12 3.80 -8.16
CA LEU A 224 1.36 4.57 -8.30
C LEU A 224 1.17 6.05 -7.94
N HIS A 225 0.02 6.61 -8.27
CA HIS A 225 -0.39 7.96 -7.90
C HIS A 225 -0.39 8.14 -6.38
N ASN A 226 -1.04 7.23 -5.67
CA ASN A 226 -1.10 7.25 -4.21
C ASN A 226 0.30 7.22 -3.55
N VAL A 227 1.31 6.59 -4.17
CA VAL A 227 2.68 6.56 -3.62
C VAL A 227 3.31 7.96 -3.62
N PHE A 228 3.32 8.66 -4.75
CA PHE A 228 4.05 9.93 -4.85
C PHE A 228 3.25 11.13 -4.33
N THR A 229 1.91 11.03 -4.23
CA THR A 229 1.08 12.07 -3.62
C THR A 229 0.98 11.96 -2.10
N SER A 230 1.28 10.78 -1.54
CA SER A 230 1.30 10.57 -0.10
C SER A 230 2.27 11.56 0.59
N PRO A 231 1.89 12.13 1.74
CA PRO A 231 2.74 13.09 2.46
C PRO A 231 4.14 12.51 2.75
N MET A 232 5.17 13.25 2.36
CA MET A 232 6.57 12.86 2.59
C MET A 232 7.40 14.07 3.02
N ALA A 233 8.12 13.93 4.13
CA ALA A 233 9.04 14.96 4.62
C ALA A 233 10.35 14.97 3.81
N SER A 234 10.86 13.78 3.51
CA SER A 234 12.03 13.54 2.68
C SER A 234 11.65 12.67 1.47
N LEU A 235 12.40 12.83 0.38
CA LEU A 235 12.21 12.01 -0.81
C LEU A 235 12.67 10.58 -0.54
N ASN A 236 11.87 9.60 -0.96
CA ASN A 236 12.20 8.19 -0.84
C ASN A 236 12.44 7.56 -2.23
N ALA A 237 13.25 6.49 -2.29
CA ALA A 237 13.54 5.80 -3.54
C ALA A 237 12.29 5.14 -4.16
N ILE A 238 11.34 4.73 -3.31
CA ILE A 238 10.08 4.08 -3.72
C ILE A 238 9.23 5.04 -4.57
N ALA A 239 9.07 6.30 -4.16
CA ALA A 239 8.31 7.31 -4.90
C ALA A 239 9.01 7.70 -6.21
N ILE A 240 10.34 7.73 -6.24
CA ILE A 240 11.10 7.97 -7.48
C ILE A 240 10.76 6.88 -8.51
N GLU A 241 10.89 5.60 -8.11
CA GLU A 241 10.58 4.47 -8.98
C GLU A 241 9.09 4.38 -9.36
N ALA A 242 8.21 4.72 -8.42
CA ALA A 242 6.77 4.79 -8.69
C ALA A 242 6.45 5.86 -9.73
N TYR A 243 7.06 7.05 -9.62
CA TYR A 243 6.82 8.16 -10.55
C TYR A 243 7.35 7.87 -11.96
N LYS A 244 8.52 7.26 -12.08
CA LYS A 244 9.05 6.79 -13.39
C LYS A 244 8.08 5.82 -14.07
N LYS A 245 7.57 4.83 -13.32
CA LYS A 245 6.59 3.87 -13.83
C LYS A 245 5.24 4.53 -14.12
N TYR A 246 4.82 5.49 -13.31
CA TYR A 246 3.58 6.26 -13.52
C TYR A 246 3.61 7.01 -14.85
N ILE A 247 4.74 7.65 -15.19
CA ILE A 247 4.91 8.31 -16.50
C ILE A 247 4.70 7.30 -17.62
N LEU A 248 5.42 6.18 -17.60
CA LEU A 248 5.35 5.17 -18.66
C LEU A 248 3.95 4.57 -18.80
N VAL A 249 3.31 4.22 -17.69
CA VAL A 249 1.96 3.66 -17.70
C VAL A 249 0.93 4.70 -18.15
N SER A 250 1.11 5.97 -17.81
CA SER A 250 0.24 7.05 -18.28
C SER A 250 0.33 7.24 -19.79
N LEU A 251 1.54 7.12 -20.36
CA LEU A 251 1.73 7.15 -21.81
C LEU A 251 1.08 5.94 -22.50
N ILE A 252 1.17 4.75 -21.91
CA ILE A 252 0.53 3.53 -22.45
C ILE A 252 -1.00 3.62 -22.39
N HIS A 253 -1.56 4.11 -21.28
CA HIS A 253 -3.00 4.08 -21.04
C HIS A 253 -3.74 5.29 -21.61
N SER A 254 -3.28 6.51 -21.31
CA SER A 254 -3.95 7.75 -21.71
C SER A 254 -3.21 8.52 -22.82
N GLY A 255 -1.97 8.15 -23.14
CA GLY A 255 -1.13 8.89 -24.09
C GLY A 255 -0.67 10.27 -23.60
N GLN A 256 -0.91 10.58 -22.33
CA GLN A 256 -0.53 11.83 -21.69
C GLN A 256 -0.29 11.60 -20.20
N VAL A 257 0.59 12.39 -19.61
CA VAL A 257 0.90 12.35 -18.18
C VAL A 257 0.14 13.46 -17.47
N PRO A 258 -0.77 13.15 -16.53
CA PRO A 258 -1.46 14.18 -15.75
C PRO A 258 -0.49 15.02 -14.91
N PRO A 259 -0.74 16.33 -14.74
CA PRO A 259 0.04 17.15 -13.83
C PRO A 259 -0.18 16.72 -12.37
N PHE A 260 0.78 17.07 -11.51
CA PHE A 260 0.65 16.81 -10.08
C PHE A 260 -0.61 17.47 -9.50
N PRO A 261 -1.39 16.77 -8.66
CA PRO A 261 -2.44 17.40 -7.87
C PRO A 261 -1.89 18.49 -6.96
N LYS A 262 -2.72 19.50 -6.69
CA LYS A 262 -2.35 20.66 -5.84
C LYS A 262 -1.89 20.26 -4.43
N TYR A 263 -2.41 19.16 -3.90
CA TYR A 263 -2.07 18.66 -2.56
C TYR A 263 -0.76 17.86 -2.51
N THR A 264 -0.12 17.58 -3.64
CA THR A 264 1.16 16.86 -3.69
C THR A 264 2.24 17.70 -3.00
N SER A 265 3.06 17.09 -2.14
CA SER A 265 4.07 17.82 -1.38
C SER A 265 5.06 18.57 -2.27
N ALA A 266 5.49 19.77 -1.84
CA ALA A 266 6.46 20.57 -2.59
C ALA A 266 7.79 19.82 -2.79
N THR A 267 8.19 19.02 -1.80
CA THR A 267 9.36 18.14 -1.87
C THR A 267 9.24 17.14 -3.02
N ALA A 268 8.09 16.48 -3.18
CA ALA A 268 7.84 15.54 -4.27
C ALA A 268 7.84 16.26 -5.62
N GLN A 269 7.07 17.35 -5.76
CA GLN A 269 6.93 18.09 -7.02
C GLN A 269 8.26 18.60 -7.58
N ARG A 270 9.14 19.11 -6.71
CA ARG A 270 10.45 19.66 -7.11
C ARG A 270 11.43 18.54 -7.45
N ASN A 271 11.56 17.53 -6.59
CA ASN A 271 12.65 16.58 -6.70
C ASN A 271 12.34 15.40 -7.64
N LEU A 272 11.09 14.91 -7.72
CA LEU A 272 10.76 13.76 -8.58
C LEU A 272 11.05 14.04 -10.05
N LYS A 273 10.80 15.26 -10.52
CA LYS A 273 11.11 15.67 -11.89
C LYS A 273 12.60 15.59 -12.20
N ASN A 274 13.46 15.93 -11.23
CA ASN A 274 14.92 15.88 -11.40
C ASN A 274 15.42 14.45 -11.61
N TYR A 275 14.87 13.48 -10.89
CA TYR A 275 15.25 12.07 -11.05
C TYR A 275 14.63 11.40 -12.29
N ALA A 276 13.54 11.96 -12.82
CA ALA A 276 12.80 11.40 -13.95
C ALA A 276 13.02 12.14 -15.28
N GLN A 277 14.09 12.93 -15.44
CA GLN A 277 14.34 13.74 -16.64
C GLN A 277 14.24 12.95 -17.96
N ALA A 278 14.90 11.78 -18.07
CA ALA A 278 14.83 10.94 -19.27
C ALA A 278 13.40 10.45 -19.60
N TYR A 279 12.56 10.24 -18.57
CA TYR A 279 11.16 9.84 -18.74
C TYR A 279 10.28 11.04 -19.13
N LEU A 280 10.60 12.23 -18.66
CA LEU A 280 9.93 13.47 -19.06
C LEU A 280 10.29 13.87 -20.49
N GLU A 281 11.56 13.70 -20.89
CA GLU A 281 11.98 13.88 -22.28
C GLU A 281 11.23 12.92 -23.20
N LEU A 282 11.13 11.64 -22.83
CA LEU A 282 10.29 10.67 -23.54
C LEU A 282 8.83 11.13 -23.67
N THR A 283 8.26 11.74 -22.63
CA THR A 283 6.90 12.31 -22.68
C THR A 283 6.79 13.45 -23.69
N THR A 284 7.78 14.35 -23.75
CA THR A 284 7.79 15.45 -24.72
C THR A 284 7.93 14.95 -26.16
N VAL A 285 8.78 13.95 -26.40
CA VAL A 285 8.93 13.34 -27.72
C VAL A 285 7.69 12.53 -28.10
N TYR A 286 7.05 11.84 -27.14
CA TYR A 286 5.80 11.11 -27.38
C TYR A 286 4.68 12.03 -27.91
N ALA A 287 4.64 13.29 -27.45
CA ALA A 287 3.66 14.27 -27.91
C ALA A 287 3.80 14.64 -29.41
N THR A 288 4.98 14.46 -30.02
CA THR A 288 5.18 14.73 -31.45
C THR A 288 4.50 13.70 -32.35
N GLY A 289 4.22 12.50 -31.83
CA GLY A 289 3.50 11.44 -32.54
C GLY A 289 4.34 10.66 -33.55
N LYS A 290 5.66 10.91 -33.66
CA LYS A 290 6.55 10.29 -34.65
C LYS A 290 7.31 9.10 -34.07
N HIS A 291 7.33 7.98 -34.79
CA HIS A 291 7.95 6.74 -34.30
C HIS A 291 9.48 6.87 -34.20
N SER A 292 10.11 7.46 -35.21
CA SER A 292 11.57 7.60 -35.30
C SER A 292 12.18 8.48 -34.20
N GLU A 293 11.50 9.56 -33.82
CA GLU A 293 11.96 10.46 -32.76
C GLU A 293 11.91 9.76 -31.39
N ILE A 294 10.84 9.00 -31.12
CA ILE A 294 10.71 8.23 -29.86
C ILE A 294 11.77 7.13 -29.82
N GLU A 295 11.97 6.40 -30.91
CA GLU A 295 13.00 5.36 -30.97
C GLU A 295 14.41 5.93 -30.72
N ALA A 296 14.74 7.07 -31.32
CA ALA A 296 16.00 7.77 -31.08
C ALA A 296 16.15 8.19 -29.60
N CYS A 297 15.10 8.74 -28.98
CA CYS A 297 15.09 9.09 -27.56
C CYS A 297 15.28 7.86 -26.65
N ILE A 298 14.66 6.73 -27.00
CA ILE A 298 14.82 5.47 -26.27
C ILE A 298 16.27 4.98 -26.35
N GLN A 299 16.89 5.04 -27.53
CA GLN A 299 18.29 4.62 -27.70
C GLN A 299 19.25 5.53 -26.94
N GLN A 300 19.01 6.85 -26.93
CA GLN A 300 19.81 7.81 -26.19
C GLN A 300 19.84 7.53 -24.68
N HIS A 301 18.72 7.07 -24.10
CA HIS A 301 18.59 6.83 -22.66
C HIS A 301 18.48 5.35 -22.28
N ILE A 302 18.88 4.44 -23.18
CA ILE A 302 18.65 2.99 -23.02
C ILE A 302 19.29 2.41 -21.76
N GLU A 303 20.51 2.85 -21.43
CA GLU A 303 21.24 2.40 -20.24
C GLU A 303 20.49 2.75 -18.96
N LYS A 304 19.86 3.94 -18.92
CA LYS A 304 19.08 4.40 -17.76
C LYS A 304 17.77 3.62 -17.61
N PHE A 305 17.10 3.30 -18.71
CA PHE A 305 15.91 2.45 -18.67
C PHE A 305 16.21 1.00 -18.29
N GLN A 306 17.39 0.50 -18.67
CA GLN A 306 17.88 -0.81 -18.26
C GLN A 306 18.26 -0.84 -16.77
N SER A 307 19.01 0.16 -16.29
CA SER A 307 19.38 0.25 -14.87
C SER A 307 18.16 0.33 -13.95
N ASP A 308 17.11 1.02 -14.40
CA ASP A 308 15.85 1.16 -13.67
C ASP A 308 14.91 -0.06 -13.83
N ASN A 309 15.29 -1.08 -14.60
CA ASN A 309 14.48 -2.26 -14.93
C ASN A 309 13.10 -1.93 -15.57
N ASN A 310 13.02 -0.81 -16.32
CA ASN A 310 11.78 -0.32 -16.93
C ASN A 310 11.76 -0.47 -18.46
N LEU A 311 12.81 -1.05 -19.08
CA LEU A 311 12.94 -1.17 -20.54
C LEU A 311 11.72 -1.85 -21.21
N GLY A 312 11.13 -2.87 -20.56
CA GLY A 312 9.95 -3.55 -21.09
C GLY A 312 8.73 -2.61 -21.22
N LEU A 313 8.54 -1.72 -20.25
CA LEU A 313 7.47 -0.71 -20.30
C LEU A 313 7.76 0.37 -21.34
N VAL A 314 9.02 0.78 -21.49
CA VAL A 314 9.42 1.75 -22.52
C VAL A 314 9.13 1.21 -23.93
N LYS A 315 9.39 -0.08 -24.18
CA LYS A 315 8.99 -0.73 -25.44
C LYS A 315 7.47 -0.77 -25.62
N GLN A 316 6.71 -0.94 -24.53
CA GLN A 316 5.25 -0.86 -24.59
C GLN A 316 4.77 0.56 -24.95
N VAL A 317 5.41 1.60 -24.41
CA VAL A 317 5.14 3.01 -24.81
C VAL A 317 5.35 3.18 -26.32
N LEU A 318 6.44 2.65 -26.88
CA LEU A 318 6.66 2.72 -28.33
C LEU A 318 5.54 2.00 -29.11
N SER A 319 5.11 0.83 -28.65
CA SER A 319 4.03 0.07 -29.29
C SER A 319 2.64 0.71 -29.15
N SER A 320 2.39 1.48 -28.09
CA SER A 320 1.11 2.16 -27.87
C SER A 320 0.93 3.38 -28.77
N LEU A 321 2.01 3.91 -29.35
CA LEU A 321 1.97 5.09 -30.21
C LEU A 321 1.06 4.89 -31.41
N SER A 322 1.17 3.75 -32.11
CA SER A 322 0.37 3.47 -33.30
C SER A 322 -1.12 3.42 -32.96
N LYS A 323 -1.47 2.73 -31.87
CA LYS A 323 -2.85 2.70 -31.34
C LYS A 323 -3.34 4.12 -31.02
N ARG A 324 -2.51 4.93 -30.37
CA ARG A 324 -2.88 6.31 -30.01
C ARG A 324 -3.08 7.21 -31.22
N ASN A 325 -2.23 7.10 -32.24
CA ASN A 325 -2.35 7.87 -33.47
C ASN A 325 -3.65 7.48 -34.20
N ILE A 326 -3.98 6.18 -34.28
CA ILE A 326 -5.25 5.73 -34.86
C ILE A 326 -6.45 6.29 -34.07
N GLN A 327 -6.43 6.25 -32.73
CA GLN A 327 -7.47 6.86 -31.90
C GLN A 327 -7.60 8.38 -32.09
N ARG A 328 -6.54 9.08 -32.50
CA ARG A 328 -6.64 10.51 -32.85
C ARG A 328 -7.34 10.71 -34.19
N LEU A 329 -7.15 9.81 -35.16
CA LEU A 329 -7.82 9.87 -36.46
C LEU A 329 -9.34 9.73 -36.32
N THR A 330 -9.83 8.95 -35.35
CA THR A 330 -11.27 8.81 -35.10
C THR A 330 -11.93 10.10 -34.63
N GLN A 331 -11.15 11.06 -34.12
CA GLN A 331 -11.66 12.37 -33.68
C GLN A 331 -11.81 13.37 -34.83
N THR A 332 -11.10 13.15 -35.95
CA THR A 332 -11.03 14.08 -37.07
C THR A 332 -11.69 13.54 -38.34
N TYR A 333 -11.77 12.22 -38.48
CA TYR A 333 -12.26 11.55 -39.68
C TYR A 333 -13.43 10.62 -39.35
N LEU A 334 -14.48 10.68 -40.17
CA LEU A 334 -15.55 9.66 -40.19
C LEU A 334 -15.14 8.46 -41.04
N THR A 335 -14.50 8.70 -42.18
CA THR A 335 -14.04 7.66 -43.11
C THR A 335 -12.63 7.97 -43.57
N LEU A 336 -11.74 6.98 -43.56
CA LEU A 336 -10.34 7.14 -43.96
C LEU A 336 -9.83 5.89 -44.67
N SER A 337 -8.98 6.07 -45.69
CA SER A 337 -8.40 4.93 -46.41
C SER A 337 -7.35 4.21 -45.56
N LEU A 338 -7.20 2.89 -45.75
CA LEU A 338 -6.17 2.10 -45.08
C LEU A 338 -4.75 2.58 -45.45
N GLN A 339 -4.58 3.14 -46.65
CA GLN A 339 -3.30 3.70 -47.07
C GLN A 339 -2.99 5.01 -46.34
N ASP A 340 -3.98 5.88 -46.15
CA ASP A 340 -3.79 7.13 -45.40
C ASP A 340 -3.57 6.88 -43.91
N ILE A 341 -4.24 5.87 -43.34
CA ILE A 341 -3.94 5.38 -41.98
C ILE A 341 -2.50 4.90 -41.90
N SER A 342 -2.04 4.09 -42.87
CA SER A 342 -0.65 3.62 -42.91
C SER A 342 0.34 4.79 -42.98
N ASN A 343 0.08 5.77 -43.84
CA ASN A 343 0.98 6.91 -44.03
C ASN A 343 1.02 7.83 -42.79
N SER A 344 -0.12 8.07 -42.16
CA SER A 344 -0.23 8.94 -40.97
C SER A 344 0.36 8.30 -39.71
N VAL A 345 0.28 6.97 -39.59
CA VAL A 345 0.79 6.22 -38.43
C VAL A 345 2.21 5.67 -38.67
N GLN A 346 2.77 5.84 -39.87
CA GLN A 346 4.10 5.34 -40.27
C GLN A 346 4.20 3.80 -40.26
N LEU A 347 3.15 3.11 -40.71
CA LEU A 347 3.13 1.64 -40.87
C LEU A 347 3.58 1.22 -42.29
N ASN A 348 3.97 -0.04 -42.46
CA ASN A 348 4.48 -0.60 -43.71
C ASN A 348 3.35 -1.10 -44.63
N GLY A 349 2.40 -0.22 -44.93
CA GLY A 349 1.36 -0.42 -45.93
C GLY A 349 -0.02 -0.76 -45.37
N SER A 350 -0.99 -0.81 -46.28
CA SER A 350 -2.42 -0.97 -45.98
C SER A 350 -2.76 -2.25 -45.20
N LYS A 351 -2.05 -3.37 -45.45
CA LYS A 351 -2.28 -4.64 -44.76
C LYS A 351 -1.90 -4.59 -43.28
N GLU A 352 -0.82 -3.90 -42.93
CA GLU A 352 -0.41 -3.73 -41.54
C GLU A 352 -1.39 -2.80 -40.82
N ALA A 353 -1.79 -1.71 -41.48
CA ALA A 353 -2.84 -0.83 -40.97
C ALA A 353 -4.16 -1.57 -40.72
N GLU A 354 -4.58 -2.45 -41.64
CA GLU A 354 -5.79 -3.27 -41.50
C GLU A 354 -5.71 -4.18 -40.26
N LEU A 355 -4.58 -4.88 -40.07
CA LEU A 355 -4.37 -5.74 -38.90
C LEU A 355 -4.40 -4.95 -37.58
N HIS A 356 -3.78 -3.77 -37.55
CA HIS A 356 -3.81 -2.90 -36.38
C HIS A 356 -5.23 -2.43 -36.03
N VAL A 357 -5.97 -1.95 -37.03
CA VAL A 357 -7.37 -1.52 -36.85
C VAL A 357 -8.24 -2.69 -36.39
N LEU A 358 -8.06 -3.89 -36.97
CA LEU A 358 -8.78 -5.09 -36.59
C LEU A 358 -8.55 -5.45 -35.10
N HIS A 359 -7.30 -5.46 -34.64
CA HIS A 359 -6.99 -5.74 -33.23
C HIS A 359 -7.58 -4.68 -32.30
N MET A 360 -7.54 -3.40 -32.68
CA MET A 360 -8.13 -2.34 -31.86
C MET A 360 -9.66 -2.45 -31.76
N ILE A 361 -10.34 -2.92 -32.82
CA ILE A 361 -11.79 -3.22 -32.78
C ILE A 361 -12.05 -4.41 -31.84
N GLN A 362 -11.26 -5.48 -31.94
CA GLN A 362 -11.40 -6.67 -31.08
C GLN A 362 -11.15 -6.37 -29.60
N ASP A 363 -10.17 -5.51 -29.30
CA ASP A 363 -9.85 -5.06 -27.94
C ASP A 363 -10.88 -4.06 -27.39
N GLY A 364 -11.84 -3.60 -28.20
CA GLY A 364 -12.83 -2.57 -27.83
C GLY A 364 -12.24 -1.17 -27.66
N GLU A 365 -11.09 -0.90 -28.28
CA GLU A 365 -10.38 0.40 -28.18
C GLU A 365 -10.91 1.44 -29.16
N ILE A 366 -11.49 1.01 -30.28
CA ILE A 366 -12.16 1.85 -31.29
C ILE A 366 -13.41 1.13 -31.82
N HIS A 367 -14.41 1.92 -32.21
CA HIS A 367 -15.60 1.42 -32.91
C HIS A 367 -15.45 1.77 -34.39
N ALA A 368 -15.22 0.77 -35.23
CA ALA A 368 -14.98 0.96 -36.66
C ALA A 368 -15.38 -0.26 -37.48
N THR A 369 -15.69 -0.05 -38.76
CA THR A 369 -15.94 -1.12 -39.74
C THR A 369 -14.97 -1.00 -40.91
N ILE A 370 -14.34 -2.11 -41.27
CA ILE A 370 -13.38 -2.19 -42.37
C ILE A 370 -14.10 -2.65 -43.65
N ASN A 371 -14.05 -1.85 -44.71
CA ASN A 371 -14.51 -2.23 -46.03
C ASN A 371 -13.31 -2.61 -46.91
N GLN A 372 -13.08 -3.92 -47.05
CA GLN A 372 -11.96 -4.45 -47.84
C GLN A 372 -12.08 -4.20 -49.34
N LYS A 373 -13.31 -4.05 -49.88
CA LYS A 373 -13.51 -3.82 -51.33
C LYS A 373 -13.00 -2.44 -51.73
N ASP A 374 -13.29 -1.44 -50.91
CA ASP A 374 -12.96 -0.04 -51.16
C ASP A 374 -11.64 0.38 -50.48
N GLY A 375 -11.08 -0.46 -49.61
CA GLY A 375 -9.87 -0.15 -48.85
C GLY A 375 -10.06 0.97 -47.81
N MET A 376 -11.29 1.11 -47.29
CA MET A 376 -11.71 2.20 -46.41
C MET A 376 -12.08 1.69 -45.02
N VAL A 377 -11.82 2.50 -44.00
CA VAL A 377 -12.27 2.31 -42.63
C VAL A 377 -13.30 3.39 -42.31
N VAL A 378 -14.47 2.97 -41.84
CA VAL A 378 -15.52 3.86 -41.33
C VAL A 378 -15.48 3.81 -39.81
N PHE A 379 -15.23 4.96 -39.19
CA PHE A 379 -15.25 5.11 -37.74
C PHE A 379 -16.68 5.42 -37.27
N HIS A 380 -17.07 4.80 -36.17
CA HIS A 380 -18.39 4.95 -35.53
C HIS A 380 -18.23 5.57 -34.15
N GLU A 381 -19.32 6.14 -33.65
CA GLU A 381 -19.42 6.52 -32.25
C GLU A 381 -19.61 5.28 -31.36
N ASP A 382 -19.48 5.45 -30.05
CA ASP A 382 -19.70 4.39 -29.07
C ASP A 382 -21.12 3.82 -29.24
N PRO A 383 -21.28 2.49 -29.48
CA PRO A 383 -22.59 1.88 -29.69
C PRO A 383 -23.44 1.80 -28.41
N GLU A 384 -22.91 2.18 -27.24
CA GLU A 384 -23.65 2.13 -25.99
C GLU A 384 -24.82 3.14 -25.96
N GLU A 385 -26.04 2.62 -26.12
CA GLU A 385 -27.27 3.42 -26.08
C GLU A 385 -27.85 3.62 -24.66
N TYR A 386 -27.21 3.06 -23.63
CA TYR A 386 -27.64 3.11 -22.22
C TYR A 386 -29.03 2.49 -21.94
N LYS A 387 -29.48 1.59 -22.80
CA LYS A 387 -30.81 0.93 -22.69
C LYS A 387 -30.73 -0.53 -22.22
N THR A 388 -29.53 -1.08 -22.13
CA THR A 388 -29.31 -2.50 -21.86
C THR A 388 -29.54 -2.82 -20.38
N CYS A 389 -29.98 -4.06 -20.10
CA CYS A 389 -30.05 -4.55 -18.71
C CYS A 389 -28.66 -4.56 -18.05
N ASP A 390 -27.60 -4.77 -18.83
CA ASP A 390 -26.22 -4.70 -18.34
C ASP A 390 -25.87 -3.29 -17.84
N MET A 391 -26.28 -2.23 -18.54
CA MET A 391 -26.12 -0.86 -18.09
C MET A 391 -26.86 -0.61 -16.77
N VAL A 392 -28.11 -1.09 -16.65
CA VAL A 392 -28.88 -0.99 -15.40
C VAL A 392 -28.14 -1.65 -14.24
N ASN A 393 -27.58 -2.85 -14.46
CA ASN A 393 -26.79 -3.55 -13.45
C ASN A 393 -25.51 -2.78 -13.08
N GLN A 394 -24.80 -2.18 -14.05
CA GLN A 394 -23.63 -1.35 -13.79
C GLN A 394 -23.97 -0.09 -12.98
N ILE A 395 -25.11 0.54 -13.29
CA ILE A 395 -25.62 1.69 -12.54
C ILE A 395 -25.98 1.28 -11.12
N ASP A 396 -26.69 0.18 -10.92
CA ASP A 396 -27.06 -0.32 -9.59
C ASP A 396 -25.81 -0.65 -8.74
N LEU A 397 -24.81 -1.33 -9.32
CA LEU A 397 -23.52 -1.57 -8.66
C LEU A 397 -22.82 -0.26 -8.27
N SER A 398 -22.88 0.75 -9.12
CA SER A 398 -22.29 2.08 -8.85
C SER A 398 -23.04 2.79 -7.71
N ILE A 399 -24.38 2.72 -7.70
CA ILE A 399 -25.23 3.27 -6.63
C ILE A 399 -24.94 2.56 -5.30
N GLN A 400 -24.82 1.23 -5.29
CA GLN A 400 -24.46 0.46 -4.09
C GLN A 400 -23.10 0.85 -3.52
N ARG A 401 -22.09 1.05 -4.38
CA ARG A 401 -20.77 1.55 -3.97
C ARG A 401 -20.86 2.96 -3.38
N LEU A 402 -21.59 3.88 -4.02
CA LEU A 402 -21.79 5.24 -3.53
C LEU A 402 -22.52 5.28 -2.19
N MET A 403 -23.57 4.46 -2.01
CA MET A 403 -24.28 4.34 -0.72
C MET A 403 -23.35 3.84 0.39
N THR A 404 -22.49 2.86 0.09
CA THR A 404 -21.51 2.34 1.05
C THR A 404 -20.50 3.42 1.45
N LEU A 405 -19.97 4.16 0.47
CA LEU A 405 -19.05 5.26 0.70
C LEU A 405 -19.71 6.40 1.50
N SER A 406 -20.97 6.75 1.22
CA SER A 406 -21.71 7.79 1.94
C SER A 406 -21.96 7.42 3.41
N LYS A 407 -22.34 6.17 3.69
CA LYS A 407 -22.47 5.65 5.06
C LYS A 407 -21.14 5.69 5.82
N LYS A 408 -20.04 5.44 5.12
CA LYS A 408 -18.72 5.53 5.72
C LYS A 408 -18.32 6.98 6.02
N LEU A 409 -18.56 7.88 5.08
CA LEU A 409 -18.25 9.30 5.25
C LEU A 409 -19.02 9.90 6.43
N THR A 410 -20.29 9.54 6.59
CA THR A 410 -21.11 9.94 7.74
C THR A 410 -20.55 9.39 9.05
N ALA A 411 -20.15 8.11 9.10
CA ALA A 411 -19.50 7.54 10.29
C ALA A 411 -18.17 8.25 10.65
N ILE A 412 -17.37 8.62 9.65
CA ILE A 412 -16.14 9.39 9.85
C ILE A 412 -16.45 10.80 10.38
N ASP A 413 -17.47 11.47 9.83
CA ASP A 413 -17.89 12.79 10.26
C ASP A 413 -18.41 12.80 11.71
N GLU A 414 -19.19 11.78 12.09
CA GLU A 414 -19.63 11.56 13.46
C GLU A 414 -18.43 11.35 14.41
N HIS A 415 -17.48 10.51 14.01
CA HIS A 415 -16.27 10.26 14.81
C HIS A 415 -15.43 11.53 15.01
N ILE A 416 -15.21 12.32 13.95
CA ILE A 416 -14.48 13.59 14.01
C ILE A 416 -15.24 14.61 14.86
N SER A 417 -16.56 14.68 14.74
CA SER A 417 -17.41 15.59 15.50
C SER A 417 -17.39 15.31 17.00
N CYS A 418 -17.16 14.06 17.39
CA CYS A 418 -17.01 13.65 18.79
C CYS A 418 -15.57 13.76 19.33
N ASP A 419 -14.58 14.03 18.48
CA ASP A 419 -13.17 14.09 18.91
C ASP A 419 -12.94 15.31 19.83
N PRO A 420 -12.48 15.10 21.09
CA PRO A 420 -12.21 16.20 22.01
C PRO A 420 -11.18 17.22 21.47
N ALA A 421 -10.21 16.79 20.67
CA ALA A 421 -9.22 17.69 20.06
C ALA A 421 -9.87 18.60 19.00
N TYR A 422 -10.81 18.06 18.23
CA TYR A 422 -11.61 18.82 17.26
C TYR A 422 -12.53 19.81 17.98
N LEU A 423 -13.30 19.34 18.96
CA LEU A 423 -14.21 20.18 19.76
C LEU A 423 -13.48 21.33 20.46
N THR A 424 -12.27 21.11 20.96
CA THR A 424 -11.45 22.16 21.59
C THR A 424 -11.08 23.24 20.58
N LYS A 425 -10.67 22.87 19.36
CA LYS A 425 -10.34 23.83 18.30
C LYS A 425 -11.58 24.59 17.82
N VAL A 426 -12.70 23.89 17.59
CA VAL A 426 -13.95 24.53 17.15
C VAL A 426 -14.43 25.53 18.19
N ARG A 427 -14.48 25.17 19.47
CA ARG A 427 -14.84 26.09 20.56
C ARG A 427 -13.95 27.32 20.61
N PHE A 428 -12.64 27.16 20.38
CA PHE A 428 -11.70 28.27 20.34
C PHE A 428 -11.99 29.22 19.15
N PHE A 429 -12.29 28.69 17.97
CA PHE A 429 -12.69 29.50 16.81
C PHE A 429 -14.02 30.21 17.05
N THR A 430 -15.02 29.54 17.62
CA THR A 430 -16.30 30.16 17.96
C THR A 430 -16.10 31.28 18.98
N PHE A 431 -15.26 31.07 20.00
CA PHE A 431 -14.93 32.07 21.02
C PHE A 431 -14.26 33.33 20.42
N ILE A 432 -13.25 33.15 19.56
CA ILE A 432 -12.59 34.27 18.86
C ILE A 432 -13.59 35.03 17.98
N TYR A 433 -14.47 34.31 17.27
CA TYR A 433 -15.45 34.95 16.39
C TYR A 433 -16.47 35.78 17.18
N THR A 434 -16.95 35.28 18.32
CA THR A 434 -17.81 36.07 19.22
C THR A 434 -17.07 37.30 19.77
N GLN A 435 -15.83 37.14 20.20
CA GLN A 435 -15.04 38.25 20.75
C GLN A 435 -14.72 39.33 19.67
N ALA A 436 -14.45 38.89 18.44
CA ALA A 436 -14.23 39.79 17.31
C ALA A 436 -15.51 40.54 16.92
N MET A 437 -16.67 39.87 16.96
CA MET A 437 -17.96 40.52 16.73
C MET A 437 -18.27 41.55 17.83
N ASP A 438 -18.04 41.22 19.11
CA ASP A 438 -18.24 42.17 20.21
C ASP A 438 -17.34 43.41 20.08
N ILE A 439 -16.08 43.24 19.65
CA ILE A 439 -15.15 44.34 19.38
C ILE A 439 -15.64 45.19 18.20
N LEU A 440 -16.11 44.57 17.11
CA LEU A 440 -16.69 45.27 15.95
C LEU A 440 -17.91 46.10 16.35
N TYR A 441 -18.82 45.54 17.15
CA TYR A 441 -19.97 46.27 17.69
C TYR A 441 -19.53 47.45 18.59
N TRP A 442 -18.50 47.26 19.41
CA TRP A 442 -17.98 48.31 20.28
C TRP A 442 -17.30 49.44 19.50
N ILE A 443 -16.51 49.12 18.46
CA ILE A 443 -15.91 50.11 17.56
C ILE A 443 -17.00 50.90 16.81
N GLN A 444 -18.03 50.21 16.32
CA GLN A 444 -19.14 50.84 15.62
C GLN A 444 -19.93 51.78 16.55
N TRP A 445 -20.11 51.39 17.82
CA TRP A 445 -20.72 52.24 18.85
C TRP A 445 -19.87 53.48 19.16
N LEU A 446 -18.54 53.33 19.28
CA LEU A 446 -17.62 54.46 19.49
C LEU A 446 -17.63 55.45 18.32
N GLN A 447 -17.68 54.97 17.07
CA GLN A 447 -17.80 55.84 15.89
C GLN A 447 -19.12 56.61 15.91
N ILE A 448 -20.22 55.97 16.28
CA ILE A 448 -21.52 56.64 16.44
C ILE A 448 -21.44 57.72 17.54
N CYS A 449 -20.83 57.41 18.68
CA CYS A 449 -20.64 58.38 19.76
C CYS A 449 -19.71 59.55 19.39
N SER A 450 -18.67 59.34 18.57
CA SER A 450 -17.79 60.44 18.14
C SER A 450 -18.50 61.39 17.17
N VAL A 451 -19.32 60.85 16.25
CA VAL A 451 -20.16 61.65 15.35
C VAL A 451 -21.18 62.48 16.14
N LEU A 452 -21.80 61.90 17.17
CA LEU A 452 -22.74 62.61 18.03
C LEU A 452 -22.07 63.75 18.84
N LYS A 453 -20.85 63.56 19.34
CA LYS A 453 -20.09 64.61 20.03
C LYS A 453 -19.66 65.76 19.12
N LEU A 454 -19.34 65.47 17.84
CA LEU A 454 -19.03 66.51 16.86
C LEU A 454 -20.28 67.37 16.53
N GLY A 455 -21.47 66.77 16.52
CA GLY A 455 -22.74 67.48 16.28
C GLY A 455 -23.28 68.30 17.46
N GLU A 456 -22.69 68.21 18.65
CA GLU A 456 -22.95 69.14 19.77
C GLU A 456 -21.99 70.33 19.74
N SER A 457 -20.73 70.13 19.35
CA SER A 457 -19.75 71.22 19.20
C SER A 457 -20.09 72.24 18.11
N GLU A 458 -20.78 71.84 17.04
CA GLU A 458 -21.19 72.77 15.97
C GLU A 458 -22.47 73.55 16.30
N ARG A 459 -23.22 73.16 17.34
CA ARG A 459 -24.46 73.86 17.75
C ARG A 459 -24.23 75.00 18.74
N ASP A 460 -23.06 75.10 19.35
CA ASP A 460 -22.72 76.16 20.30
C ASP A 460 -21.95 77.34 19.68
N THR A 461 -21.72 77.35 18.36
CA THR A 461 -21.04 78.45 17.63
C THR A 461 -21.86 79.07 16.49
N SER A 462 -23.19 79.00 16.53
CA SER A 462 -24.08 79.71 15.59
C SER A 462 -25.04 80.65 16.29
#